data_AF-A0A968ANY2-F1
#
_entry.id   AF-A0A968ANY2-F1
#
_cell.length_a   1.000
_cell.length_b   1.000
_cell.length_c   1.000
_cell.angle_alpha   90.00
_cell.angle_beta   90.00
_cell.angle_gamma   90.00
#
_symmetry.space_group_name_H-M   'P 1'
#
loop_
_entity.id
_entity.type
_entity.pdbx_description
1 polymer ?
#
loop_
_entity_poly.entity_id
_entity_poly.type
_entity_poly.pdbx_seq_one_letter_code
_entity_poly.pdbx_strand_id
1 'polypeptide(L)'
;GRVWTGQQGYENGLVDVLGDFDTAVDIAKQMAGIPEDEAVGLILYPKLKSFLERLFSDGFSAMTFDPLSDLKQIPMSFRSTVLALPHFRSGEPLFLYTYNINLE
;
A
#
# COMPACT_ATOMS: atom_id res chain seq x y z
N GLY A 1 22.13 17.18 6.17
CA GLY A 1 21.83 16.31 7.33
C GLY A 1 22.83 15.16 7.37
N ARG A 2 23.01 14.53 8.54
CA ARG A 2 23.81 13.30 8.69
C ARG A 2 22.86 12.11 8.73
N VAL A 3 23.20 11.05 8.02
CA VAL A 3 22.46 9.77 8.06
C VAL A 3 23.05 8.91 9.16
N TRP A 4 22.20 8.20 9.88
CA TRP A 4 22.56 7.30 10.97
C TRP A 4 21.92 5.93 10.74
N THR A 5 22.60 4.85 11.16
CA THR A 5 21.95 3.55 11.29
C THR A 5 21.00 3.55 12.48
N GLY A 6 20.09 2.57 12.57
CA GLY A 6 19.19 2.43 13.73
C GLY A 6 19.96 2.40 15.04
N GLN A 7 21.00 1.55 15.13
CA GLN A 7 21.84 1.45 16.34
C GLN A 7 22.53 2.77 16.68
N GLN A 8 23.09 3.47 15.69
CA GLN A 8 23.70 4.78 15.94
C GLN A 8 22.66 5.80 16.40
N GLY A 9 21.43 5.76 15.87
CA GLY A 9 20.32 6.60 16.32
C GLY A 9 20.02 6.37 17.79
N TYR A 10 20.01 5.12 18.23
CA TYR A 10 19.80 4.76 19.63
C TYR A 10 20.94 5.25 20.54
N GLU A 11 22.20 4.99 20.18
CA GLU A 11 23.38 5.43 20.95
C GLU A 11 23.46 6.96 21.09
N ASN A 12 23.00 7.70 20.09
CA ASN A 12 22.97 9.17 20.11
C ASN A 12 21.66 9.75 20.71
N GLY A 13 20.75 8.91 21.22
CA GLY A 13 19.47 9.35 21.80
C GLY A 13 18.48 9.96 20.80
N LEU A 14 18.64 9.65 19.51
CA LEU A 14 17.71 10.05 18.45
C LEU A 14 16.54 9.08 18.29
N VAL A 15 16.67 7.85 18.80
CA VAL A 15 15.69 6.77 18.75
C VAL A 15 15.55 6.18 20.15
N ASP A 16 14.31 5.98 20.61
CA ASP A 16 14.04 5.48 21.97
C ASP A 16 14.23 3.96 22.10
N VAL A 17 13.85 3.20 21.07
CA VAL A 17 13.87 1.73 21.08
C VAL A 17 14.29 1.17 19.73
N LEU A 18 15.08 0.10 19.75
CA LEU A 18 15.42 -0.71 18.57
C LEU A 18 14.52 -1.94 18.52
N GLY A 19 13.93 -2.21 17.37
CA GLY A 19 13.05 -3.35 17.17
C GLY A 19 12.51 -3.41 15.75
N ASP A 20 11.54 -4.28 15.56
CA ASP A 20 10.78 -4.44 14.33
C ASP A 20 9.41 -3.74 14.42
N PHE A 21 8.53 -4.03 13.48
CA PHE A 21 7.19 -3.49 13.45
C PHE A 21 6.34 -3.99 14.64
N ASP A 22 6.47 -5.27 15.00
CA ASP A 22 5.70 -5.86 16.10
C ASP A 22 6.07 -5.21 17.44
N THR A 23 7.36 -4.94 17.66
CA THR A 23 7.86 -4.17 18.81
C THR A 23 7.18 -2.80 18.91
N ALA A 24 7.01 -2.10 17.77
CA ALA A 24 6.35 -0.80 17.74
C ALA A 24 4.85 -0.91 18.07
N VAL A 25 4.17 -1.98 17.63
CA VAL A 25 2.76 -2.25 17.96
C VAL A 25 2.60 -2.54 19.44
N ASP A 26 3.47 -3.35 20.02
CA ASP A 26 3.40 -3.72 21.44
C ASP A 26 3.58 -2.50 22.35
N ILE A 27 4.55 -1.63 22.04
CA ILE A 27 4.74 -0.36 22.75
C ILE A 27 3.48 0.51 22.62
N ALA A 28 2.89 0.60 21.42
CA ALA A 28 1.67 1.36 21.22
C ALA A 28 0.49 0.80 22.03
N LYS A 29 0.35 -0.53 22.13
CA LYS A 29 -0.66 -1.19 22.97
C LYS A 29 -0.47 -0.86 24.44
N GLN A 30 0.76 -0.97 24.94
CA GLN A 30 1.10 -0.64 26.32
C GLN A 30 0.77 0.84 26.63
N MET A 31 1.14 1.77 25.74
CA MET A 31 0.83 3.19 25.89
C MET A 31 -0.68 3.50 25.82
N ALA A 32 -1.43 2.72 25.05
CA ALA A 32 -2.88 2.83 24.95
C ALA A 32 -3.64 2.12 26.09
N GLY A 33 -2.94 1.38 26.97
CA GLY A 33 -3.55 0.58 28.03
C GLY A 33 -4.28 -0.67 27.53
N ILE A 34 -3.93 -1.14 26.33
CA ILE A 34 -4.50 -2.36 25.74
C ILE A 34 -3.68 -3.58 26.23
N PRO A 35 -4.31 -4.64 26.74
CA PRO A 35 -3.64 -5.87 27.13
C PRO A 35 -2.80 -6.49 26.00
N GLU A 36 -1.66 -7.08 26.33
CA GLU A 36 -0.73 -7.69 25.36
C GLU A 36 -1.35 -8.88 24.61
N ASP A 37 -2.26 -9.60 25.25
CA ASP A 37 -3.00 -10.73 24.69
C ASP A 37 -4.21 -10.31 23.84
N GLU A 38 -4.63 -9.05 23.91
CA GLU A 38 -5.76 -8.54 23.12
C GLU A 38 -5.33 -8.31 21.66
N ALA A 39 -6.05 -8.93 20.72
CA ALA A 39 -5.79 -8.75 19.30
C ALA A 39 -6.16 -7.33 18.85
N VAL A 40 -5.21 -6.62 18.24
CA VAL A 40 -5.45 -5.29 17.67
C VAL A 40 -5.62 -5.36 16.15
N GLY A 41 -6.61 -4.65 15.63
CA GLY A 41 -6.84 -4.53 14.19
C GLY A 41 -5.90 -3.50 13.57
N LEU A 42 -4.99 -3.93 12.71
CA LEU A 42 -4.15 -3.03 11.91
C LEU A 42 -4.95 -2.54 10.70
N ILE A 43 -5.19 -1.22 10.63
CA ILE A 43 -5.89 -0.60 9.51
C ILE A 43 -4.85 0.04 8.60
N LEU A 44 -4.76 -0.47 7.38
CA LEU A 44 -3.92 0.11 6.33
C LEU A 44 -4.60 1.36 5.76
N TYR A 45 -3.80 2.42 5.62
CA TYR A 45 -4.21 3.66 4.97
C TYR A 45 -3.44 3.86 3.65
N PRO A 46 -4.05 4.53 2.65
CA PRO A 46 -5.40 5.10 2.67
C PRO A 46 -6.49 4.03 2.66
N LYS A 47 -7.66 4.32 3.27
CA LYS A 47 -8.80 3.39 3.25
C LYS A 47 -9.21 3.16 1.79
N LEU A 48 -9.32 1.90 1.39
CA LEU A 48 -9.90 1.54 0.11
C LEU A 48 -11.34 2.06 0.06
N LYS A 49 -11.63 2.92 -0.91
CA LYS A 49 -13.01 3.36 -1.16
C LYS A 49 -13.88 2.15 -1.44
N SER A 50 -15.04 2.10 -0.80
CA SER A 50 -16.02 1.04 -1.07
C SER A 50 -16.48 1.07 -2.54
N PHE A 51 -17.00 -0.04 -3.07
CA PHE A 51 -17.52 -0.10 -4.44
C PHE A 51 -18.52 1.02 -4.75
N LEU A 52 -19.39 1.31 -3.78
CA LEU A 52 -20.40 2.36 -3.89
C LEU A 52 -19.76 3.75 -3.94
N GLU A 53 -18.83 4.02 -3.02
CA GLU A 53 -18.09 5.28 -2.97
C GLU A 53 -17.27 5.53 -4.24
N ARG A 54 -16.72 4.47 -4.85
CA ARG A 54 -16.06 4.55 -6.16
C ARG A 54 -17.04 4.93 -7.26
N LEU A 55 -18.23 4.32 -7.30
CA LEU A 55 -19.24 4.64 -8.32
C LEU A 55 -19.73 6.09 -8.21
N PHE A 56 -19.87 6.61 -6.99
CA PHE A 56 -20.27 8.00 -6.76
C PHE A 56 -19.12 9.00 -6.94
N SER A 57 -17.86 8.63 -6.64
CA SER A 57 -16.70 9.50 -6.87
C SER A 57 -16.29 9.57 -8.35
N ASP A 58 -16.36 8.43 -9.04
CA ASP A 58 -15.98 8.31 -10.45
C ASP A 58 -17.16 8.68 -11.37
N GLY A 59 -18.39 8.76 -10.82
CA GLY A 59 -19.66 9.01 -11.52
C GLY A 59 -19.93 10.45 -12.01
N PHE A 60 -18.97 11.38 -11.92
CA PHE A 60 -19.09 12.70 -12.57
C PHE A 60 -17.87 13.11 -13.41
N SER A 61 -16.85 12.25 -13.55
CA SER A 61 -15.71 12.53 -14.41
C SER A 61 -15.48 11.37 -15.38
N ALA A 62 -16.45 11.17 -16.26
CA ALA A 62 -16.26 10.40 -17.48
C ALA A 62 -15.28 11.16 -18.39
N MET A 63 -13.98 11.03 -18.12
CA MET A 63 -12.98 11.16 -19.18
C MET A 63 -13.09 9.87 -19.98
N THR A 64 -13.73 9.97 -21.13
CA THR A 64 -13.94 8.88 -22.08
C THR A 64 -12.60 8.37 -22.58
N PHE A 65 -12.03 7.39 -21.89
CA PHE A 65 -11.06 6.48 -22.48
C PHE A 65 -11.88 5.34 -23.09
N ASP A 66 -11.82 5.18 -24.42
CA ASP A 66 -12.46 4.07 -25.11
C ASP A 66 -11.39 2.99 -25.38
N PRO A 67 -11.17 2.05 -24.44
CA PRO A 67 -10.10 1.07 -24.54
C PRO A 67 -10.20 0.17 -25.77
N LEU A 68 -11.38 0.04 -26.39
CA LEU A 68 -11.60 -0.83 -27.55
C LEU A 68 -11.11 -0.20 -28.87
N SER A 69 -11.13 1.13 -29.00
CA SER A 69 -10.59 1.83 -30.17
C SER A 69 -9.06 1.94 -30.15
N ASP A 70 -8.48 2.07 -28.95
CA ASP A 70 -7.03 2.30 -28.77
C ASP A 70 -6.21 1.01 -28.80
N LEU A 71 -6.81 -0.14 -28.46
CA LEU A 71 -6.17 -1.46 -28.48
C LEU A 71 -5.61 -1.90 -29.84
N LYS A 72 -6.25 -1.47 -30.93
CA LYS A 72 -5.85 -1.87 -32.28
C LYS A 72 -4.54 -1.22 -32.72
N GLN A 73 -4.19 -0.06 -32.15
CA GLN A 73 -3.03 0.75 -32.53
C GLN A 73 -1.78 0.40 -31.71
N ILE A 74 -1.91 -0.41 -30.66
CA ILE A 74 -0.84 -0.74 -29.72
C ILE A 74 -0.21 -2.09 -30.09
N PRO A 75 1.13 -2.20 -30.16
CA PRO A 75 1.82 -3.46 -30.40
C PRO A 75 1.41 -4.53 -29.39
N MET A 76 1.33 -5.80 -29.83
CA MET A 76 0.83 -6.92 -29.01
C MET A 76 1.49 -7.03 -27.63
N SER A 77 2.79 -6.71 -27.53
CA SER A 77 3.58 -6.76 -26.29
C SER A 77 3.13 -5.77 -25.22
N PHE A 78 2.40 -4.71 -25.58
CA PHE A 78 1.98 -3.65 -24.65
C PHE A 78 0.46 -3.62 -24.41
N ARG A 79 -0.31 -4.46 -25.10
CA ARG A 79 -1.78 -4.51 -24.97
C ARG A 79 -2.23 -4.90 -23.57
N SER A 80 -1.56 -5.86 -22.95
CA SER A 80 -1.84 -6.31 -21.58
C SER A 80 -1.61 -5.19 -20.56
N THR A 81 -0.50 -4.46 -20.71
CA THR A 81 -0.15 -3.32 -19.84
C THR A 81 -1.16 -2.18 -19.98
N VAL A 82 -1.59 -1.86 -21.21
CA VAL A 82 -2.54 -0.77 -21.45
C VAL A 82 -3.96 -1.13 -21.05
N LEU A 83 -4.39 -2.38 -21.24
CA LEU A 83 -5.67 -2.89 -20.69
C LEU A 83 -5.72 -2.87 -19.17
N ALA A 84 -4.58 -3.09 -18.53
CA ALA A 84 -4.47 -3.08 -17.09
C ALA A 84 -4.32 -1.66 -16.52
N LEU A 85 -3.90 -0.67 -17.32
CA LEU A 85 -3.68 0.72 -16.86
C LEU A 85 -4.92 1.39 -16.24
N PRO A 86 -6.15 1.26 -16.79
CA PRO A 86 -7.38 1.75 -16.13
C PRO A 86 -7.70 1.02 -14.83
N HIS A 87 -7.18 -0.21 -14.66
CA HIS A 87 -7.32 -0.99 -13.43
C HIS A 87 -6.25 -0.62 -12.39
N PHE A 88 -5.10 -0.06 -12.81
CA PHE A 88 -4.06 0.48 -11.92
C PHE A 88 -4.37 1.92 -11.54
N ARG A 89 -4.91 2.12 -10.34
CA ARG A 89 -5.32 3.43 -9.82
C ARG A 89 -4.14 4.22 -9.26
N SER A 90 -4.13 5.54 -9.44
CA SER A 90 -3.17 6.43 -8.77
C SER A 90 -3.43 6.43 -7.27
N GLY A 91 -2.39 6.17 -6.48
CA GLY A 91 -2.44 6.16 -5.00
C GLY A 91 -2.65 4.79 -4.36
N GLU A 92 -2.80 3.71 -5.14
CA GLU A 92 -2.65 2.36 -4.61
C GLU A 92 -1.15 2.02 -4.50
N PRO A 93 -0.65 1.59 -3.33
CA PRO A 93 0.69 1.03 -3.24
C PRO A 93 0.76 -0.20 -4.16
N LEU A 94 1.63 -0.13 -5.16
CA LEU A 94 2.04 -1.29 -5.96
C LEU A 94 2.80 -2.23 -5.03
N PHE A 95 2.07 -3.04 -4.26
CA PHE A 95 2.63 -4.19 -3.57
C PHE A 95 2.94 -5.26 -4.62
N LEU A 96 4.03 -5.05 -5.36
CA LEU A 96 4.78 -6.15 -5.94
C LEU A 96 5.44 -6.86 -4.76
N TYR A 97 4.69 -7.76 -4.12
CA TYR A 97 5.32 -8.72 -3.22
C TYR A 97 6.39 -9.43 -4.04
N THR A 98 7.64 -9.39 -3.60
CA THR A 98 8.69 -10.15 -4.29
C THR A 98 8.30 -11.62 -4.17
N TYR A 99 8.04 -12.22 -5.33
CA TYR A 99 7.36 -13.51 -5.49
C TYR A 99 8.03 -14.64 -4.70
N ASN A 100 7.24 -15.63 -4.28
CA ASN A 100 7.50 -17.02 -4.67
C ASN A 100 6.18 -17.81 -4.63
N ILE A 101 5.57 -18.02 -5.79
CA ILE A 101 4.40 -18.90 -5.91
C ILE A 101 4.93 -20.25 -6.35
N ASN A 102 5.22 -21.12 -5.40
CA ASN A 102 5.35 -22.54 -5.69
C ASN A 102 3.92 -23.08 -5.87
N LEU A 103 3.57 -23.39 -7.10
CA LEU A 103 2.42 -24.24 -7.42
C LEU A 103 2.90 -25.68 -7.25
N GLU A 104 2.43 -26.36 -6.20
CA GLU A 104 2.40 -27.83 -6.16
C GLU A 104 1.24 -28.36 -7.00
#